data_AF-A0A1F3V6E4-F1
#
_entry.id   AF-A0A1F3V6E4-F1
#
_cell.length_a   1.000
_cell.length_b   1.000
_cell.length_c   1.000
_cell.angle_alpha   90.00
_cell.angle_beta   90.00
_cell.angle_gamma   90.00
#
_symmetry.space_group_name_H-M   'P 1'
#
loop_
_entity.id
_entity.type
_entity.pdbx_description
1 polymer ?
#
loop_
_entity_poly.entity_id
_entity_poly.type
_entity_poly.pdbx_seq_one_letter_code
_entity_poly.pdbx_strand_id
1 'polypeptide(L)'
;MQIFSHFLKSPAKAENVIPPSLLNHYFDEMINHPDSPFVLAIEDLKKLEETSDSTQEYLEYLLEDTIFISLHLTFYEKLFIVLGQHPHLAIEMMDKFSEDIKEREFIIGQETFCHVQYIENHGICQGCKAHDNHQDVFALIEHYFNQNIDFFIQLYLGMQTIQYSFDKLLYDILPENKTLLALQSEQTILEFRKYIFNYVSNELK
;
A
#
# COMPACT_ATOMS: atom_id res chain seq x y z
N MET A 1 -28.05 -33.12 -1.27
CA MET A 1 -29.12 -32.94 -2.27
C MET A 1 -30.00 -31.80 -1.77
N GLN A 2 -30.07 -30.69 -2.52
CA GLN A 2 -31.10 -29.61 -2.49
C GLN A 2 -31.28 -28.78 -1.19
N ILE A 3 -31.69 -27.50 -1.16
CA ILE A 3 -31.71 -26.30 -2.04
C ILE A 3 -32.65 -25.31 -1.29
N PHE A 4 -32.21 -24.06 -1.06
CA PHE A 4 -33.02 -22.82 -0.82
C PHE A 4 -33.85 -22.73 0.48
N SER A 5 -34.14 -21.59 1.12
CA SER A 5 -34.05 -20.15 0.81
C SER A 5 -34.32 -19.36 2.09
N HIS A 6 -33.68 -18.21 2.27
CA HIS A 6 -34.34 -16.95 2.63
C HIS A 6 -33.25 -15.91 2.90
N PHE A 7 -33.06 -14.97 1.98
CA PHE A 7 -32.86 -13.54 2.29
C PHE A 7 -32.91 -12.77 0.98
N LEU A 8 -34.13 -12.54 0.50
CA LEU A 8 -34.43 -11.40 -0.38
C LEU A 8 -34.65 -10.19 0.54
N LYS A 9 -33.68 -9.28 0.60
CA LYS A 9 -33.92 -7.90 1.06
C LYS A 9 -34.01 -7.00 -0.17
N SER A 10 -35.08 -6.20 -0.18
CA SER A 10 -35.37 -5.16 -1.18
C SER A 10 -34.20 -4.19 -1.38
N PRO A 11 -34.11 -3.55 -2.55
CA PRO A 11 -32.96 -2.72 -2.91
C PRO A 11 -32.94 -1.49 -2.00
N ALA A 12 -31.83 -1.33 -1.27
CA ALA A 12 -31.50 -0.04 -0.71
C ALA A 12 -31.40 0.96 -1.87
N LYS A 13 -31.97 2.14 -1.68
CA LYS A 13 -31.85 3.27 -2.61
C LYS A 13 -30.37 3.44 -2.96
N ALA A 14 -30.08 3.49 -4.25
CA ALA A 14 -28.76 3.83 -4.75
C ALA A 14 -28.39 5.22 -4.24
N GLU A 15 -27.61 5.25 -3.15
CA GLU A 15 -26.62 6.30 -2.96
C GLU A 15 -25.73 6.30 -4.21
N ASN A 16 -25.24 7.46 -4.62
CA ASN A 16 -24.40 7.61 -5.79
C ASN A 16 -23.11 6.78 -5.62
N VAL A 17 -23.17 5.50 -5.95
CA VAL A 17 -22.03 4.61 -6.08
C VAL A 17 -21.34 5.06 -7.36
N ILE A 18 -20.27 5.84 -7.20
CA ILE A 18 -19.25 5.99 -8.24
C ILE A 18 -18.92 4.56 -8.67
N PRO A 19 -19.06 4.21 -9.96
CA PRO A 19 -18.83 2.83 -10.40
C PRO A 19 -17.45 2.35 -9.89
N PRO A 20 -17.30 1.07 -9.54
CA PRO A 20 -16.01 0.52 -9.13
C PRO A 20 -14.96 1.02 -10.11
N SER A 21 -13.96 1.74 -9.61
CA SER A 21 -12.94 2.33 -10.48
C SER A 21 -12.35 1.20 -11.32
N LEU A 22 -12.05 1.45 -12.60
CA LEU A 22 -11.51 0.42 -13.49
C LEU A 22 -10.26 -0.26 -12.88
N LEU A 23 -9.52 0.44 -12.01
CA LEU A 23 -8.41 -0.11 -11.23
C LEU A 23 -8.84 -1.19 -10.23
N ASN A 24 -10.00 -1.04 -9.57
CA ASN A 24 -10.54 -2.06 -8.67
C ASN A 24 -10.84 -3.35 -9.43
N HIS A 25 -11.37 -3.25 -10.64
CA HIS A 25 -11.62 -4.41 -11.49
C HIS A 25 -10.32 -5.17 -11.79
N TYR A 26 -9.25 -4.46 -12.14
CA TYR A 26 -7.94 -5.09 -12.35
C TYR A 26 -7.38 -5.74 -11.09
N PHE A 27 -7.55 -5.12 -9.92
CA PHE A 27 -7.16 -5.76 -8.66
C PHE A 27 -7.97 -7.04 -8.38
N ASP A 28 -9.28 -7.01 -8.63
CA ASP A 28 -10.13 -8.21 -8.49
C ASP A 28 -9.67 -9.34 -9.43
N GLU A 29 -9.14 -9.01 -10.61
CA GLU A 29 -8.51 -10.00 -11.50
C GLU A 29 -7.19 -10.52 -10.93
N MET A 30 -6.36 -9.66 -10.34
CA MET A 30 -5.09 -10.05 -9.72
C MET A 30 -5.26 -11.01 -8.54
N ILE A 31 -6.28 -10.80 -7.69
CA ILE A 31 -6.47 -11.61 -6.46
C ILE A 31 -6.84 -13.06 -6.73
N ASN A 32 -7.32 -13.38 -7.94
CA ASN A 32 -7.66 -14.74 -8.34
C ASN A 32 -6.45 -15.57 -8.78
N HIS A 33 -5.25 -14.98 -8.82
CA HIS A 33 -4.01 -15.65 -9.21
C HIS A 33 -3.22 -16.19 -8.00
N PRO A 34 -2.44 -17.28 -8.16
CA PRO A 34 -1.54 -17.77 -7.12
C PRO A 34 -0.53 -16.71 -6.66
N ASP A 35 -0.03 -15.90 -7.60
CA ASP A 35 0.90 -14.81 -7.35
C ASP A 35 0.17 -13.49 -7.10
N SER A 36 -0.98 -13.55 -6.41
CA SER A 36 -1.76 -12.35 -6.09
C SER A 36 -1.01 -11.45 -5.12
N PRO A 37 -1.20 -10.11 -5.19
CA PRO A 37 -0.59 -9.17 -4.27
C PRO A 37 -0.76 -9.52 -2.79
N PHE A 38 -1.95 -10.00 -2.42
CA PHE A 38 -2.24 -10.35 -1.03
C PHE A 38 -1.53 -11.65 -0.60
N VAL A 39 -1.49 -12.67 -1.45
CA VAL A 39 -0.76 -13.91 -1.16
C VAL A 39 0.73 -13.63 -0.98
N LEU A 40 1.33 -12.83 -1.87
CA LEU A 40 2.74 -12.42 -1.76
C LEU A 40 3.00 -11.67 -0.45
N ALA A 41 2.12 -10.74 -0.06
CA ALA A 41 2.24 -10.02 1.21
C ALA A 41 2.18 -10.96 2.43
N ILE A 42 1.32 -11.98 2.41
CA ILE A 42 1.24 -13.00 3.46
C ILE A 42 2.50 -13.85 3.52
N GLU A 43 3.07 -14.20 2.36
CA GLU A 43 4.33 -14.95 2.30
C GLU A 43 5.49 -14.17 2.89
N ASP A 44 5.57 -12.86 2.63
CA ASP A 44 6.61 -12.02 3.21
C ASP A 44 6.43 -11.80 4.71
N LEU A 45 5.19 -11.61 5.17
CA LEU A 45 4.90 -11.54 6.60
C LEU A 45 5.39 -12.81 7.33
N LYS A 46 5.13 -13.99 6.76
CA LYS A 46 5.59 -15.26 7.33
C LYS A 46 7.11 -15.33 7.41
N LYS A 47 7.82 -14.91 6.35
CA LYS A 47 9.29 -14.85 6.38
C LYS A 47 9.79 -13.88 7.45
N LEU A 48 9.12 -12.74 7.61
CA LEU A 48 9.46 -11.75 8.62
C LEU A 48 9.31 -12.32 10.04
N GLU A 49 8.19 -13.01 10.29
CA GLU A 49 7.96 -13.71 11.56
C GLU A 49 9.00 -14.81 11.81
N GLU A 50 9.31 -15.62 10.80
CA GLU A 50 10.29 -16.72 10.88
C GLU A 50 11.74 -16.26 11.10
N THR A 51 12.07 -15.03 10.68
CA THR A 51 13.43 -14.47 10.77
C THR A 51 13.64 -13.56 11.97
N SER A 52 12.58 -13.28 12.75
CA SER A 52 12.66 -12.49 13.97
C SER A 52 13.01 -13.38 15.16
N ASP A 53 14.04 -13.01 15.94
CA ASP A 53 14.46 -13.74 17.14
C ASP A 53 13.54 -13.44 18.34
N SER A 54 12.78 -12.34 18.29
CA SER A 54 11.87 -11.95 19.36
C SER A 54 10.64 -11.19 18.88
N THR A 55 9.61 -11.14 19.73
CA THR A 55 8.39 -10.36 19.50
C THR A 55 8.67 -8.86 19.34
N GLN A 56 9.67 -8.34 20.07
CA GLN A 56 10.05 -6.93 19.97
C GLN A 56 10.72 -6.63 18.63
N GLU A 57 11.65 -7.48 18.22
CA GLU A 57 12.31 -7.35 16.91
C GLU A 57 11.30 -7.49 15.77
N TYR A 58 10.36 -8.42 15.87
CA TYR A 58 9.28 -8.55 14.88
C TYR A 58 8.44 -7.27 14.78
N LEU A 59 8.10 -6.65 15.92
CA LEU A 59 7.40 -5.37 15.95
C LEU A 59 8.22 -4.23 15.32
N GLU A 60 9.54 -4.20 15.57
CA GLU A 60 10.47 -3.23 14.98
C GLU A 60 10.52 -3.37 13.46
N TYR A 61 10.63 -4.60 12.94
CA TYR A 61 10.57 -4.85 11.51
C TYR A 61 9.23 -4.47 10.88
N LEU A 62 8.10 -4.84 11.51
CA LEU A 62 6.78 -4.44 11.02
C LEU A 62 6.63 -2.92 10.94
N LEU A 63 7.15 -2.18 11.94
CA LEU A 63 7.14 -0.72 11.96
C LEU A 63 8.01 -0.16 10.82
N GLU A 64 9.26 -0.58 10.74
CA GLU A 64 10.24 -0.09 9.76
C GLU A 64 9.75 -0.34 8.34
N ASP A 65 9.35 -1.58 8.03
CA ASP A 65 8.88 -1.97 6.71
C ASP A 65 7.61 -1.20 6.33
N THR A 66 6.65 -1.06 7.25
CA THR A 66 5.42 -0.29 6.98
C THR A 66 5.73 1.15 6.55
N ILE A 67 6.65 1.81 7.25
CA ILE A 67 7.06 3.19 6.93
C ILE A 67 7.80 3.21 5.59
N PHE A 68 8.76 2.30 5.39
CA PHE A 68 9.52 2.18 4.16
C PHE A 68 8.60 1.99 2.95
N ILE A 69 7.67 1.03 3.03
CA ILE A 69 6.68 0.75 1.99
C ILE A 69 5.82 1.99 1.74
N SER A 70 5.31 2.64 2.78
CA SER A 70 4.45 3.84 2.64
C SER A 70 5.17 4.99 1.91
N LEU A 71 6.45 5.21 2.21
CA LEU A 71 7.28 6.18 1.51
C LEU A 71 7.53 5.74 0.06
N HIS A 72 7.78 4.46 -0.19
CA HIS A 72 7.93 3.92 -1.53
C HIS A 72 6.66 4.08 -2.37
N LEU A 73 5.48 3.86 -1.78
CA LEU A 73 4.18 4.09 -2.41
C LEU A 73 4.03 5.55 -2.85
N THR A 74 4.51 6.52 -2.06
CA THR A 74 4.46 7.95 -2.42
C THR A 74 5.18 8.23 -3.75
N PHE A 75 6.23 7.48 -4.08
CA PHE A 75 6.90 7.59 -5.38
C PHE A 75 6.06 7.00 -6.52
N TYR A 76 5.42 5.84 -6.32
CA TYR A 76 4.47 5.28 -7.28
C TYR A 76 3.31 6.23 -7.55
N GLU A 77 2.72 6.82 -6.52
CA GLU A 77 1.60 7.74 -6.67
C GLU A 77 1.97 8.94 -7.54
N LYS A 78 3.13 9.56 -7.25
CA LYS A 78 3.67 10.65 -8.06
C LYS A 78 3.89 10.21 -9.51
N LEU A 79 4.46 9.02 -9.72
CA LEU A 79 4.64 8.48 -11.06
C LEU A 79 3.30 8.32 -11.77
N PHE A 80 2.32 7.65 -11.17
CA PHE A 80 1.01 7.42 -11.78
C PHE A 80 0.33 8.74 -12.15
N ILE A 81 0.34 9.74 -11.27
CA ILE A 81 -0.21 11.07 -11.57
C ILE A 81 0.47 11.68 -12.80
N VAL A 82 1.79 11.63 -12.87
CA VAL A 82 2.56 12.17 -14.02
C VAL A 82 2.28 11.38 -15.30
N LEU A 83 2.17 10.06 -15.22
CA LEU A 83 1.80 9.20 -16.35
C LEU A 83 0.42 9.56 -16.91
N GLY A 84 -0.54 9.92 -16.05
CA GLY A 84 -1.85 10.38 -16.48
C GLY A 84 -1.86 11.77 -17.11
N GLN A 85 -0.98 12.65 -16.67
CA GLN A 85 -0.79 13.98 -17.27
C GLN A 85 -0.05 13.92 -18.62
N HIS A 86 0.87 12.96 -18.77
CA HIS A 86 1.75 12.84 -19.94
C HIS A 86 1.76 11.42 -20.53
N PRO A 87 0.62 10.87 -20.97
CA PRO A 87 0.52 9.47 -21.40
C PRO A 87 1.38 9.12 -22.62
N HIS A 88 1.80 10.12 -23.41
CA HIS A 88 2.70 9.94 -24.56
C HIS A 88 4.16 9.67 -24.16
N LEU A 89 4.55 10.01 -22.93
CA LEU A 89 5.89 9.76 -22.36
C LEU A 89 5.89 8.55 -21.40
N ALA A 90 4.77 7.81 -21.31
CA ALA A 90 4.57 6.85 -20.24
C ALA A 90 5.68 5.79 -20.15
N ILE A 91 6.06 5.19 -21.28
CA ILE A 91 7.11 4.16 -21.32
C ILE A 91 8.46 4.73 -20.88
N GLU A 92 8.86 5.89 -21.40
CA GLU A 92 10.12 6.55 -21.00
C GLU A 92 10.15 6.87 -19.50
N MET A 93 9.02 7.33 -18.95
CA MET A 93 8.89 7.62 -17.52
C MET A 93 8.93 6.36 -16.65
N MET A 94 8.34 5.25 -17.12
CA MET A 94 8.42 3.95 -16.45
C MET A 94 9.85 3.42 -16.44
N ASP A 95 10.54 3.46 -17.58
CA ASP A 95 11.94 3.02 -17.70
C ASP A 95 12.84 3.81 -16.74
N LYS A 96 12.71 5.15 -16.77
CA LYS A 96 13.47 6.02 -15.86
C LYS A 96 13.16 5.73 -14.39
N PHE A 97 11.90 5.49 -14.04
CA PHE A 97 11.51 5.15 -12.67
C PHE A 97 12.19 3.87 -12.19
N SER A 98 12.35 2.87 -13.07
CA SER A 98 13.11 1.65 -12.77
C SER A 98 14.61 1.91 -12.64
N GLU A 99 15.20 2.77 -13.47
CA GLU A 99 16.63 3.13 -13.40
C GLU A 99 17.01 3.86 -12.10
N ASP A 100 16.12 4.74 -11.61
CA ASP A 100 16.36 5.58 -10.43
C ASP A 100 16.16 4.84 -9.09
N ILE A 101 16.02 3.50 -9.09
CA ILE A 101 15.70 2.70 -7.90
C ILE A 101 16.67 2.91 -6.73
N LYS A 102 17.99 2.94 -7.00
CA LYS A 102 19.01 3.07 -5.95
C LYS A 102 18.96 4.42 -5.24
N GLU A 103 18.75 5.48 -6.00
CA GLU A 103 18.63 6.82 -5.43
C GLU A 103 17.34 6.94 -4.61
N ARG A 104 16.22 6.41 -5.15
CA ARG A 104 14.94 6.37 -4.46
C ARG A 104 15.03 5.60 -3.14
N GLU A 105 15.58 4.40 -3.14
CA GLU A 105 15.76 3.59 -1.91
C GLU A 105 16.66 4.27 -0.88
N PHE A 106 17.70 4.96 -1.32
CA PHE A 106 18.57 5.73 -0.40
C PHE A 106 17.84 6.90 0.27
N ILE A 107 16.96 7.58 -0.46
CA ILE A 107 16.11 8.64 0.09
C ILE A 107 15.10 8.04 1.06
N ILE A 108 14.40 6.98 0.66
CA ILE A 108 13.40 6.30 1.49
C ILE A 108 14.04 5.81 2.78
N GLY A 109 15.18 5.13 2.74
CA GLY A 109 15.85 4.64 3.94
C GLY A 109 16.22 5.74 4.94
N GLN A 110 16.64 6.91 4.46
CA GLN A 110 16.91 8.07 5.34
C GLN A 110 15.64 8.60 6.00
N GLU A 111 14.55 8.72 5.24
CA GLU A 111 13.25 9.19 5.75
C GLU A 111 12.65 8.16 6.72
N THR A 112 12.70 6.86 6.40
CA THR A 112 12.29 5.76 7.28
C THR A 112 13.03 5.83 8.60
N PHE A 113 14.36 5.94 8.58
CA PHE A 113 15.15 6.09 9.79
C PHE A 113 14.70 7.28 10.64
N CYS A 114 14.44 8.43 10.01
CA CYS A 114 13.96 9.62 10.73
C CYS A 114 12.59 9.39 11.40
N HIS A 115 11.65 8.74 10.70
CA HIS A 115 10.32 8.43 11.23
C HIS A 115 10.33 7.38 12.33
N VAL A 116 11.13 6.31 12.19
CA VAL A 116 11.31 5.30 13.23
C VAL A 116 11.89 5.95 14.48
N GLN A 117 12.96 6.73 14.35
CA GLN A 117 13.55 7.46 15.47
C GLN A 117 12.55 8.43 16.14
N TYR A 118 11.70 9.10 15.36
CA TYR A 118 10.66 9.96 15.92
C TYR A 118 9.67 9.17 16.78
N ILE A 119 9.26 7.98 16.33
CA ILE A 119 8.32 7.12 17.06
C ILE A 119 8.98 6.58 18.33
N GLU A 120 10.19 6.04 18.23
CA GLU A 120 10.96 5.52 19.36
C GLU A 120 11.24 6.60 20.43
N ASN A 121 11.38 7.86 20.01
CA ASN A 121 11.56 9.00 20.90
C ASN A 121 10.23 9.64 21.35
N HIS A 122 9.13 8.89 21.36
CA HIS A 122 7.81 9.36 21.81
C HIS A 122 7.29 10.62 21.10
N GLY A 123 7.61 10.77 19.81
CA GLY A 123 7.21 11.92 19.03
C GLY A 123 8.07 13.17 19.28
N ILE A 124 9.28 13.02 19.82
CA ILE A 124 10.22 14.13 20.02
C ILE A 124 11.20 14.16 18.85
N CYS A 125 11.27 15.30 18.16
CA CYS A 125 12.19 15.54 17.04
C CYS A 125 13.03 16.79 17.29
N GLN A 126 14.34 16.72 17.02
CA GLN A 126 15.28 17.85 17.13
C GLN A 126 15.55 18.56 15.80
N GLY A 127 14.63 18.47 14.84
CA GLY A 127 14.76 19.08 13.51
C GLY A 127 15.52 18.19 12.51
N CYS A 128 15.08 16.94 12.34
CA CYS A 128 15.59 16.06 11.27
C CYS A 128 15.04 16.47 9.90
N LYS A 129 15.51 15.82 8.83
CA LYS A 129 15.08 16.11 7.45
C LYS A 129 13.60 15.84 7.20
N ALA A 130 13.01 14.89 7.93
CA ALA A 130 11.61 14.49 7.82
C ALA A 130 10.65 15.28 8.74
N HIS A 131 11.13 16.32 9.43
CA HIS A 131 10.40 17.00 10.51
C HIS A 131 8.97 17.41 10.14
N ASP A 132 8.79 17.96 8.94
CA ASP A 132 7.49 18.45 8.48
C ASP A 132 6.48 17.31 8.21
N ASN A 133 6.94 16.08 8.00
CA ASN A 133 6.13 14.91 7.69
C ASN A 133 5.87 14.01 8.90
N HIS A 134 6.41 14.34 10.08
CA HIS A 134 6.22 13.52 11.28
C HIS A 134 4.76 13.39 11.74
N GLN A 135 3.90 14.31 11.33
CA GLN A 135 2.46 14.22 11.61
C GLN A 135 1.83 12.99 10.95
N ASP A 136 2.39 12.51 9.83
CA ASP A 136 1.85 11.38 9.08
C ASP A 136 1.98 10.04 9.83
N VAL A 137 2.97 9.95 10.74
CA VAL A 137 3.25 8.75 11.53
C VAL A 137 2.90 8.90 13.01
N PHE A 138 2.41 10.07 13.44
CA PHE A 138 2.14 10.38 14.85
C PHE A 138 1.18 9.37 15.49
N ALA A 139 0.15 8.93 14.76
CA ALA A 139 -0.81 7.96 15.25
C ALA A 139 -0.19 6.59 15.58
N LEU A 140 0.95 6.24 14.97
CA LEU A 140 1.63 4.96 15.22
C LEU A 140 2.26 4.87 16.61
N ILE A 141 2.57 6.01 17.24
CA ILE A 141 3.26 6.08 18.54
C ILE A 141 2.50 5.30 19.61
N GLU A 142 1.19 5.55 19.75
CA GLU A 142 0.38 4.88 20.77
C GLU A 142 0.35 3.37 20.54
N HIS A 143 0.16 2.93 19.29
CA HIS A 143 0.13 1.51 18.94
C HIS A 143 1.48 0.84 19.21
N TYR A 144 2.60 1.51 18.90
CA TYR A 144 3.94 0.99 19.10
C TYR A 144 4.26 0.78 20.58
N PHE A 145 4.07 1.80 21.43
CA PHE A 145 4.35 1.66 22.86
C PHE A 145 3.40 0.73 23.61
N ASN A 146 2.19 0.51 23.07
CA ASN A 146 1.26 -0.50 23.56
C ASN A 146 1.54 -1.91 23.01
N GLN A 147 2.58 -2.09 22.19
CA GLN A 147 2.94 -3.36 21.55
C GLN A 147 1.75 -4.01 20.82
N ASN A 148 0.97 -3.20 20.10
CA ASN A 148 -0.20 -3.67 19.38
C ASN A 148 0.22 -4.35 18.06
N ILE A 149 0.71 -5.59 18.16
CA ILE A 149 1.24 -6.34 17.01
C ILE A 149 0.18 -6.58 15.95
N ASP A 150 -1.05 -6.94 16.33
CA ASP A 150 -2.14 -7.19 15.39
C ASP A 150 -2.42 -5.96 14.50
N PHE A 151 -2.34 -4.76 15.09
CA PHE A 151 -2.43 -3.51 14.33
C PHE A 151 -1.30 -3.38 13.30
N PHE A 152 -0.05 -3.65 13.70
CA PHE A 152 1.09 -3.56 12.78
C PHE A 152 1.09 -4.65 11.72
N ILE A 153 0.63 -5.86 12.02
CA ILE A 153 0.42 -6.92 11.03
C ILE A 153 -0.61 -6.48 9.98
N GLN A 154 -1.76 -5.96 10.41
CA GLN A 154 -2.80 -5.48 9.49
C GLN A 154 -2.28 -4.32 8.63
N LEU A 155 -1.55 -3.38 9.25
CA LEU A 155 -0.99 -2.24 8.56
C LEU A 155 0.07 -2.66 7.53
N TYR A 156 1.01 -3.53 7.93
CA TYR A 156 2.03 -4.11 7.05
C TYR A 156 1.38 -4.83 5.85
N LEU A 157 0.46 -5.75 6.10
CA LEU A 157 -0.20 -6.50 5.03
C LEU A 157 -0.96 -5.57 4.06
N GLY A 158 -1.62 -4.55 4.60
CA GLY A 158 -2.30 -3.54 3.79
C GLY A 158 -1.32 -2.80 2.88
N MET A 159 -0.21 -2.30 3.43
CA MET A 159 0.79 -1.55 2.68
C MET A 159 1.52 -2.42 1.64
N GLN A 160 1.96 -3.62 2.03
CA GLN A 160 2.65 -4.56 1.15
C GLN A 160 1.75 -5.03 -0.01
N THR A 161 0.47 -5.29 0.26
CA THR A 161 -0.50 -5.64 -0.79
C THR A 161 -0.69 -4.49 -1.78
N ILE A 162 -0.74 -3.24 -1.30
CA ILE A 162 -0.81 -2.06 -2.18
C ILE A 162 0.47 -1.97 -3.03
N GLN A 163 1.65 -2.16 -2.45
CA GLN A 163 2.90 -2.11 -3.19
C GLN A 163 2.93 -3.14 -4.32
N TYR A 164 2.61 -4.40 -4.03
CA TYR A 164 2.55 -5.44 -5.06
C TYR A 164 1.50 -5.17 -6.13
N SER A 165 0.38 -4.55 -5.74
CA SER A 165 -0.66 -4.14 -6.70
C SER A 165 -0.18 -3.00 -7.59
N PHE A 166 0.60 -2.06 -7.05
CA PHE A 166 1.20 -0.96 -7.79
C PHE A 166 2.30 -1.45 -8.73
N ASP A 167 3.12 -2.42 -8.32
CA ASP A 167 4.10 -3.07 -9.18
C ASP A 167 3.44 -3.73 -10.38
N LYS A 168 2.45 -4.60 -10.16
CA LYS A 168 1.69 -5.25 -11.24
C LYS A 168 0.99 -4.22 -12.11
N LEU A 169 0.40 -3.19 -11.52
CA LEU A 169 -0.22 -2.11 -12.28
C LEU A 169 0.79 -1.43 -13.21
N LEU A 170 1.96 -1.05 -12.67
CA LEU A 170 2.98 -0.32 -13.39
C LEU A 170 3.61 -1.15 -14.52
N TYR A 171 3.97 -2.39 -14.25
CA TYR A 171 4.81 -3.20 -15.14
C TYR A 171 4.03 -4.19 -16.01
N ASP A 172 2.86 -4.67 -15.56
CA ASP A 172 2.10 -5.66 -16.30
C ASP A 172 0.88 -5.02 -17.01
N ILE A 173 0.18 -4.12 -16.33
CA ILE A 173 -1.14 -3.64 -16.81
C ILE A 173 -1.06 -2.37 -17.65
N LEU A 174 -0.41 -1.32 -17.13
CA LEU A 174 -0.35 -0.02 -17.81
C LEU A 174 0.34 -0.08 -19.20
N PRO A 175 1.41 -0.87 -19.41
CA PRO A 175 2.04 -0.98 -20.73
C PRO A 175 1.10 -1.51 -21.81
N GLU A 176 0.19 -2.41 -21.43
CA GLU A 176 -0.79 -3.04 -22.32
C GLU A 176 -2.09 -2.23 -22.46
N ASN A 177 -2.43 -1.41 -21.47
CA ASN A 177 -3.73 -0.75 -21.35
C ASN A 177 -3.61 0.78 -21.26
N LYS A 178 -3.23 1.43 -22.37
CA LYS A 178 -3.01 2.89 -22.44
C LYS A 178 -4.21 3.75 -22.03
N THR A 179 -5.43 3.22 -22.13
CA THR A 179 -6.65 3.90 -21.67
C THR A 179 -6.67 4.13 -20.16
N LEU A 180 -5.94 3.32 -19.38
CA LEU A 180 -5.81 3.46 -17.93
C LEU A 180 -4.89 4.60 -17.51
N LEU A 181 -3.98 5.03 -18.37
CA LEU A 181 -3.08 6.14 -18.07
C LEU A 181 -3.89 7.40 -17.77
N ALA A 182 -4.91 7.69 -18.59
CA ALA A 182 -5.78 8.85 -18.41
C ALA A 182 -6.64 8.81 -17.12
N LEU A 183 -6.71 7.67 -16.44
CA LEU A 183 -7.45 7.50 -15.19
C LEU A 183 -6.59 7.69 -13.95
N GLN A 184 -5.29 7.92 -14.10
CA GLN A 184 -4.39 8.14 -12.98
C GLN A 184 -4.49 9.57 -12.48
N SER A 185 -5.05 9.74 -11.28
CA SER A 185 -5.22 10.99 -10.57
C SER A 185 -5.08 10.75 -9.07
N GLU A 186 -4.84 11.79 -8.28
CA GLU A 186 -4.77 11.67 -6.82
C GLU A 186 -6.01 10.97 -6.24
N GLN A 187 -7.20 11.35 -6.71
CA GLN A 187 -8.46 10.79 -6.22
C GLN A 187 -8.60 9.30 -6.55
N THR A 188 -8.32 8.91 -7.79
CA THR A 188 -8.47 7.51 -8.23
C THR A 188 -7.44 6.60 -7.55
N ILE A 189 -6.21 7.09 -7.34
CA ILE A 189 -5.18 6.33 -6.63
C ILE A 189 -5.55 6.19 -5.14
N LEU A 190 -6.04 7.25 -4.50
CA LEU A 190 -6.51 7.19 -3.12
C LEU A 190 -7.68 6.21 -2.95
N GLU A 191 -8.65 6.23 -3.86
CA GLU A 191 -9.77 5.28 -3.86
C GLU A 191 -9.30 3.85 -4.05
N PHE A 192 -8.34 3.63 -4.94
CA PHE A 192 -7.75 2.32 -5.18
C PHE A 192 -7.02 1.78 -3.95
N ARG A 193 -6.20 2.60 -3.28
CA ARG A 193 -5.56 2.24 -2.01
C ARG A 193 -6.56 1.85 -0.93
N LYS A 194 -7.61 2.64 -0.77
CA LYS A 194 -8.69 2.35 0.18
C LYS A 194 -9.39 1.03 -0.15
N TYR A 195 -9.61 0.76 -1.44
CA TYR A 195 -10.21 -0.49 -1.89
C TYR A 195 -9.35 -1.70 -1.50
N ILE A 196 -8.05 -1.67 -1.83
CA ILE A 196 -7.09 -2.73 -1.48
C ILE A 196 -7.00 -2.91 0.04
N PHE A 197 -6.86 -1.82 0.80
CA PHE A 197 -6.74 -1.89 2.26
C PHE A 197 -8.01 -2.46 2.91
N ASN A 198 -9.19 -2.12 2.38
CA ASN A 198 -10.46 -2.69 2.83
C ASN A 198 -10.57 -4.18 2.51
N TYR A 199 -10.09 -4.62 1.34
CA TYR A 199 -10.01 -6.03 0.99
C TYR A 199 -9.17 -6.80 2.02
N VAL A 200 -7.93 -6.36 2.26
CA VAL A 200 -7.03 -6.96 3.27
C VAL A 200 -7.68 -6.99 4.65
N SER A 201 -8.28 -5.88 5.06
CA SER A 201 -8.96 -5.79 6.37
C SER A 201 -10.18 -6.69 6.51
N ASN A 202 -10.78 -7.16 5.41
CA ASN A 202 -11.88 -8.11 5.44
C ASN A 202 -11.39 -9.56 5.44
N GLU A 203 -10.29 -9.85 4.75
CA GLU A 203 -9.65 -11.18 4.77
C GLU A 203 -9.07 -11.54 6.15
N LEU A 204 -8.75 -10.54 6.98
CA LEU A 204 -8.25 -10.73 8.34
C LEU A 204 -9.34 -10.87 9.42
N LYS A 205 -10.63 -10.78 9.06
CA LYS A 205 -11.78 -10.91 9.99
C LYS A 205 -12.37 -12.32 9.99
#